data_AF-A0AAD8AA60-F1
#
_entry.id   AF-A0AAD8AA60-F1
#
_cell.length_a   1.000
_cell.length_b   1.000
_cell.length_c   1.000
_cell.angle_alpha   90.00
_cell.angle_beta   90.00
_cell.angle_gamma   90.00
#
_symmetry.space_group_name_H-M   'P 1'
#
loop_
_entity.id
_entity.type
_entity.pdbx_description
1 polymer ?
#
loop_
_entity_poly.entity_id
_entity_poly.type
_entity_poly.pdbx_seq_one_letter_code
_entity_poly.pdbx_strand_id
1 'polypeptide(L)'
;MGLQDTIRIKTMELLDETGEVTLTSSWKEIKKLVKDDPRYSKFSSSDRKCEREFKEYIKDKLVPAKADFRELLQETKLINHKSLKLVQENEQHIHEIEEILKKDRRYLVLDYMPEERTKLIVTYLEDLDKAEGGHRPTPSELLQNPPGQP
;
A
#
# COMPACT_ATOMS: atom_id res chain seq x y z
N MET A 1 -17.56 25.02 -3.68
CA MET A 1 -16.18 24.51 -3.79
C MET A 1 -15.25 25.70 -3.65
N GLY A 2 -14.32 25.68 -2.69
CA GLY A 2 -13.45 26.83 -2.43
C GLY A 2 -12.36 26.97 -3.51
N LEU A 3 -11.84 28.18 -3.72
CA LEU A 3 -10.75 28.44 -4.67
C LEU A 3 -9.53 27.54 -4.43
N GLN A 4 -9.24 27.21 -3.17
CA GLN A 4 -8.14 26.30 -2.80
C GLN A 4 -8.41 24.85 -3.20
N ASP A 5 -9.65 24.37 -3.13
CA ASP A 5 -10.02 23.01 -3.54
C ASP A 5 -9.84 22.83 -5.05
N THR A 6 -10.24 23.83 -5.83
CA THR A 6 -10.08 23.83 -7.29
C THR A 6 -8.62 23.88 -7.71
N ILE A 7 -7.76 24.60 -6.97
CA ILE A 7 -6.31 24.64 -7.23
C ILE A 7 -5.69 23.27 -6.95
N ARG A 8 -6.10 22.62 -5.86
CA ARG A 8 -5.62 21.27 -5.50
C ARG A 8 -6.02 20.22 -6.54
N ILE A 9 -7.23 20.26 -7.07
CA ILE A 9 -7.68 19.31 -8.11
C ILE A 9 -6.84 19.46 -9.39
N LYS A 10 -6.69 20.70 -9.88
CA LYS A 10 -5.88 20.99 -11.08
C LYS A 10 -4.40 20.63 -10.90
N THR A 11 -3.93 20.70 -9.66
CA THR A 11 -2.59 20.27 -9.26
C THR A 11 -2.43 18.76 -9.40
N MET A 12 -3.41 17.99 -8.91
CA MET A 12 -3.39 16.54 -9.04
C MET A 12 -3.49 16.10 -10.50
N GLU A 13 -4.34 16.76 -11.30
CA GLU A 13 -4.42 16.53 -12.75
C GLU A 13 -3.07 16.74 -13.44
N LEU A 14 -2.35 17.84 -13.13
CA LEU A 14 -1.00 18.07 -13.67
C LEU A 14 -0.01 16.98 -13.27
N LEU A 15 -0.06 16.51 -12.02
CA LEU A 15 0.83 15.46 -11.52
C LEU A 15 0.52 14.10 -12.15
N ASP A 16 -0.76 13.79 -12.36
CA ASP A 16 -1.21 12.59 -13.07
C ASP A 16 -0.80 12.62 -14.55
N GLU A 17 -0.90 13.79 -15.21
CA GLU A 17 -0.48 14.00 -16.61
C GLU A 17 1.04 13.91 -16.82
N THR A 18 1.83 14.22 -15.78
CA THR A 18 3.29 14.24 -15.90
C THR A 18 3.87 12.84 -16.18
N GLY A 19 3.16 11.76 -15.83
CA GLY A 19 3.51 10.37 -16.18
C GLY A 19 4.79 9.81 -15.54
N GLU A 20 5.72 10.68 -15.14
CA GLU A 20 7.00 10.38 -14.49
C GLU A 20 6.92 10.45 -12.96
N VAL A 21 5.76 10.82 -12.40
CA VAL A 21 5.57 10.84 -10.95
C VAL A 21 5.41 9.40 -10.45
N THR A 22 6.43 8.92 -9.75
CA THR A 22 6.43 7.63 -9.06
C THR A 22 6.10 7.82 -7.58
N LEU A 23 5.75 6.73 -6.89
CA LEU A 23 5.49 6.75 -5.44
C LEU A 23 6.73 7.09 -4.59
N THR A 24 7.92 7.13 -5.19
CA THR A 24 9.20 7.49 -4.54
C THR A 24 9.75 8.84 -4.99
N SER A 25 9.07 9.54 -5.91
CA SER A 25 9.54 10.82 -6.46
C SER A 25 9.67 11.89 -5.37
N SER A 26 10.72 12.71 -5.44
CA SER A 26 10.88 13.86 -4.55
C SER A 26 10.22 15.11 -5.12
N TRP A 27 9.80 16.03 -4.24
CA TRP A 27 9.26 17.31 -4.69
C TRP A 27 10.25 18.10 -5.56
N LYS A 28 11.56 17.99 -5.27
CA LYS A 28 12.60 18.70 -6.02
C LYS A 28 12.68 18.24 -7.48
N GLU A 29 12.47 16.96 -7.75
CA GLU A 29 12.46 16.41 -9.11
C GLU A 29 11.18 16.82 -9.84
N ILE A 30 10.03 16.58 -9.21
CA ILE A 30 8.74 16.92 -9.80
C ILE A 30 8.61 18.40 -10.08
N LYS A 31 9.08 19.26 -9.18
CA LYS A 31 9.14 20.71 -9.39
C LYS A 31 9.88 21.08 -10.67
N LYS A 32 10.94 20.38 -11.06
CA LYS A 32 11.66 20.68 -12.31
C LYS A 32 10.82 20.37 -13.55
N LEU A 33 9.93 19.38 -13.46
CA LEU A 33 9.04 18.97 -14.55
C LEU A 33 7.84 19.93 -14.66
N VAL A 34 7.30 20.38 -13.53
CA VAL A 34 6.07 21.20 -13.53
C VAL A 34 6.32 22.71 -13.51
N LYS A 35 7.52 23.20 -13.16
CA LYS A 35 7.79 24.64 -12.98
C LYS A 35 7.49 25.51 -14.19
N ASP A 36 7.59 24.95 -15.39
CA ASP A 36 7.40 25.65 -16.66
C ASP A 36 5.93 25.57 -17.14
N ASP A 37 5.08 24.78 -16.46
CA ASP A 37 3.65 24.70 -16.73
C ASP A 37 2.95 25.96 -16.16
N PRO A 38 2.14 26.69 -16.95
CA PRO A 38 1.42 27.87 -16.48
C PRO A 38 0.53 27.62 -15.25
N ARG A 39 0.04 26.38 -15.05
CA ARG A 39 -0.73 25.96 -13.88
C ARG A 39 0.12 25.96 -12.61
N TYR A 40 1.42 25.70 -12.69
CA TYR A 40 2.33 25.70 -11.53
C TYR A 40 2.38 27.05 -10.82
N SER A 41 2.39 28.16 -11.56
CA SER A 41 2.31 29.51 -10.98
C SER A 41 1.04 29.75 -10.14
N LYS A 42 0.00 28.92 -10.35
CA LYS A 42 -1.28 28.96 -9.63
C LYS A 42 -1.38 27.94 -8.50
N PHE A 43 -0.40 27.02 -8.33
CA PHE A 43 -0.39 26.00 -7.27
C PHE A 43 -0.39 26.62 -5.87
N SER A 44 0.53 27.54 -5.62
CA SER A 44 0.65 28.22 -4.33
C SER A 44 1.64 29.38 -4.40
N SER A 45 1.52 30.32 -3.46
CA SER A 45 2.49 31.39 -3.25
C SER A 45 3.76 30.93 -2.50
N SER A 46 3.85 29.66 -2.07
CA SER A 46 4.98 29.14 -1.28
C SER A 46 5.35 27.72 -1.67
N ASP A 47 6.64 27.51 -1.90
CA ASP A 47 7.22 26.20 -2.22
C ASP A 47 6.97 25.16 -1.12
N ARG A 48 6.98 25.59 0.15
CA ARG A 48 6.69 24.71 1.30
C ARG A 48 5.26 24.18 1.27
N LYS A 49 4.31 24.99 0.80
CA LYS A 49 2.92 24.53 0.63
C LYS A 49 2.84 23.51 -0.49
N CYS A 50 3.47 23.78 -1.64
CA CYS A 50 3.48 22.84 -2.76
C CYS A 50 4.12 21.49 -2.37
N GLU A 51 5.25 21.50 -1.64
CA GLU A 51 5.88 20.27 -1.16
C GLU A 51 4.95 19.47 -0.25
N ARG A 52 4.19 20.13 0.63
CA ARG A 52 3.23 19.48 1.50
C ARG A 52 2.08 18.85 0.70
N GLU A 53 1.47 19.60 -0.22
CA GLU A 53 0.39 19.07 -1.06
C GLU A 53 0.88 17.90 -1.93
N PHE A 54 2.12 17.96 -2.42
CA PHE A 54 2.75 16.85 -3.14
C PHE A 54 2.95 15.62 -2.25
N LYS A 55 3.40 15.78 -1.00
CA LYS A 55 3.52 14.65 -0.06
C LYS A 55 2.17 14.01 0.25
N GLU A 56 1.13 14.82 0.44
CA GLU A 56 -0.24 14.29 0.62
C GLU A 56 -0.73 13.60 -0.66
N TYR A 57 -0.47 14.14 -1.86
CA TYR A 57 -0.76 13.47 -3.13
C TYR A 57 -0.12 12.08 -3.22
N ILE A 58 1.18 11.97 -2.92
CA ILE A 58 1.88 10.67 -2.95
C ILE A 58 1.27 9.71 -1.94
N LYS A 59 0.95 10.19 -0.73
CA LYS A 59 0.28 9.39 0.30
C LYS A 59 -1.11 8.91 -0.13
N ASP A 60 -1.90 9.79 -0.75
CA ASP A 60 -3.24 9.47 -1.27
C ASP A 60 -3.20 8.44 -2.40
N LYS A 61 -2.10 8.38 -3.18
CA LYS A 61 -1.87 7.32 -4.17
C LYS A 61 -1.33 6.03 -3.53
N LEU A 62 -0.51 6.14 -2.49
CA LEU A 62 0.14 5.01 -1.84
C LEU A 62 -0.85 4.17 -1.01
N VAL A 63 -1.81 4.79 -0.32
CA VAL A 63 -2.82 4.08 0.49
C VAL A 63 -3.63 3.07 -0.35
N PRO A 64 -4.29 3.45 -1.46
CA PRO A 64 -5.02 2.49 -2.29
C PRO A 64 -4.08 1.48 -2.95
N ALA A 65 -2.88 1.87 -3.39
CA ALA A 65 -1.91 0.92 -3.96
C ALA A 65 -1.54 -0.20 -2.99
N LYS A 66 -1.36 0.10 -1.69
CA LYS A 66 -1.11 -0.91 -0.66
C LYS A 66 -2.34 -1.77 -0.36
N ALA A 67 -3.53 -1.18 -0.39
CA ALA A 67 -4.78 -1.91 -0.20
C ALA A 67 -5.00 -2.92 -1.34
N ASP A 68 -4.86 -2.47 -2.59
CA ASP A 68 -4.95 -3.29 -3.80
C ASP A 68 -3.91 -4.43 -3.77
N PHE A 69 -2.67 -4.13 -3.36
CA PHE A 69 -1.64 -5.14 -3.20
C PHE A 69 -2.02 -6.19 -2.14
N ARG A 70 -2.65 -5.79 -1.04
CA ARG A 70 -3.14 -6.73 -0.01
C ARG A 70 -4.28 -7.60 -0.54
N GLU A 71 -5.18 -7.05 -1.34
CA GLU A 71 -6.24 -7.83 -2.00
C GLU A 71 -5.65 -8.87 -2.97
N LEU A 72 -4.62 -8.50 -3.75
CA LEU A 72 -3.87 -9.43 -4.58
C LEU A 72 -3.30 -10.61 -3.77
N LEU A 73 -2.71 -10.34 -2.60
CA LEU A 73 -2.19 -11.39 -1.72
C LEU A 73 -3.31 -12.32 -1.23
N GLN A 74 -4.49 -11.78 -0.90
CA GLN A 74 -5.66 -12.56 -0.47
C GLN A 74 -6.29 -13.41 -1.59
N GLU A 75 -6.23 -12.92 -2.83
CA GLU A 75 -6.71 -13.63 -4.02
C GLU A 75 -5.77 -14.77 -4.43
N THR A 76 -4.47 -14.64 -4.12
CA THR A 76 -3.44 -15.60 -4.49
C THR A 76 -3.46 -16.83 -3.58
N LYS A 77 -4.31 -17.81 -3.90
CA LYS A 77 -4.57 -19.02 -3.08
C LYS A 77 -3.35 -19.91 -2.81
N LEU A 78 -2.25 -19.73 -3.54
CA LEU A 78 -0.98 -20.39 -3.26
C LEU A 78 -0.34 -19.88 -1.96
N ILE A 79 -0.58 -18.61 -1.60
CA ILE A 79 -0.15 -18.02 -0.34
C ILE A 79 -1.13 -18.46 0.76
N ASN A 80 -0.63 -19.10 1.80
CA ASN A 80 -1.43 -19.66 2.88
C ASN A 80 -0.69 -19.61 4.23
N HIS A 81 -1.32 -20.13 5.29
CA HIS A 81 -0.75 -20.13 6.65
C HIS A 81 0.65 -20.76 6.76
N LYS A 82 0.98 -21.74 5.92
CA LYS A 82 2.32 -22.35 5.90
C LYS A 82 3.37 -21.45 5.27
N SER A 83 2.96 -20.47 4.46
CA SER A 83 3.87 -19.60 3.72
C SER A 83 4.77 -18.79 4.65
N LEU A 84 4.31 -18.39 5.85
CA LEU A 84 5.16 -17.71 6.82
C LEU A 84 6.34 -18.59 7.26
N LYS A 85 6.05 -19.84 7.65
CA LYS A 85 7.07 -20.80 8.08
C LYS A 85 8.05 -21.12 6.96
N LEU A 86 7.54 -21.31 5.74
CA LEU A 86 8.36 -21.54 4.54
C LEU A 86 9.34 -20.38 4.30
N VAL A 87 8.88 -19.13 4.42
CA VAL A 87 9.75 -17.95 4.30
C VAL A 87 10.80 -17.87 5.41
N GLN A 88 10.46 -18.25 6.64
CA GLN A 88 11.40 -18.28 7.78
C GLN A 88 12.47 -19.37 7.64
N GLU A 89 12.11 -20.51 7.06
CA GLU A 89 13.04 -21.62 6.81
C GLU A 89 13.94 -21.36 5.61
N ASN A 90 13.42 -20.66 4.59
CA ASN A 90 14.13 -20.35 3.36
C ASN A 90 13.67 -19.02 2.77
N GLU A 91 14.55 -18.01 2.79
CA GLU A 91 14.28 -16.68 2.24
C GLU A 91 13.93 -16.72 0.74
N GLN A 92 14.37 -17.76 0.00
CA GLN A 92 14.03 -17.93 -1.41
C GLN A 92 12.52 -18.03 -1.68
N HIS A 93 11.72 -18.46 -0.69
CA HIS A 93 10.27 -18.51 -0.84
C HIS A 93 9.62 -17.13 -0.98
N ILE A 94 10.25 -16.06 -0.49
CA ILE A 94 9.78 -14.69 -0.79
C ILE A 94 9.87 -14.44 -2.29
N HIS A 95 10.97 -14.81 -2.93
CA HIS A 95 11.15 -14.63 -4.37
C HIS A 95 10.16 -15.45 -5.18
N GLU A 96 9.79 -16.65 -4.74
CA GLU A 96 8.74 -17.44 -5.39
C GLU A 96 7.37 -16.74 -5.31
N ILE A 97 7.04 -16.15 -4.16
CA ILE A 97 5.82 -15.34 -4.01
C ILE A 97 5.89 -14.14 -4.97
N GLU A 98 7.01 -13.42 -5.00
CA GLU A 98 7.19 -12.29 -5.93
C GLU A 98 7.03 -12.70 -7.40
N GLU A 99 7.59 -13.85 -7.78
CA GLU A 99 7.50 -14.41 -9.14
C GLU A 99 6.07 -14.77 -9.55
N ILE A 100 5.23 -15.22 -8.61
CA ILE A 100 3.80 -15.47 -8.85
C ILE A 100 3.06 -14.15 -9.13
N LEU A 101 3.42 -13.09 -8.39
CA LEU A 101 2.69 -11.82 -8.40
C LEU A 101 3.18 -10.84 -9.48
N LYS A 102 4.39 -11.02 -10.04
CA LYS A 102 5.09 -10.02 -10.86
C LYS A 102 4.40 -9.53 -12.13
N LYS A 103 3.35 -10.21 -12.58
CA LYS A 103 2.57 -9.81 -13.78
C LYS A 103 1.29 -9.06 -13.43
N ASP A 104 0.88 -9.05 -12.15
CA ASP A 104 -0.32 -8.34 -11.73
C ASP A 104 -0.05 -6.83 -11.70
N ARG A 105 -0.99 -6.05 -12.22
CA ARG A 105 -0.86 -4.58 -12.27
C ARG A 105 -0.65 -3.98 -10.88
N ARG A 106 -1.31 -4.51 -9.84
CA ARG A 106 -1.24 -4.02 -8.46
C ARG A 106 0.14 -4.26 -7.85
N TYR A 107 0.84 -5.31 -8.29
CA TYR A 107 2.24 -5.54 -7.96
C TYR A 107 3.15 -4.50 -8.63
N LEU A 108 2.97 -4.26 -9.94
CA LEU A 108 3.80 -3.35 -10.74
C LEU A 108 3.71 -1.88 -10.28
N VAL A 109 2.58 -1.45 -9.71
CA VAL A 109 2.43 -0.10 -9.14
C VAL A 109 3.48 0.17 -8.03
N LEU A 110 3.96 -0.88 -7.36
CA LEU A 110 4.98 -0.81 -6.32
C LEU A 110 6.39 -1.18 -6.82
N ASP A 111 6.65 -1.16 -8.14
CA ASP A 111 7.93 -1.57 -8.73
C ASP A 111 9.14 -0.80 -8.17
N TYR A 112 8.96 0.50 -7.93
CA TYR A 112 9.98 1.37 -7.36
C TYR A 112 10.17 1.21 -5.84
N MET A 113 9.44 0.30 -5.20
CA MET A 113 9.47 0.08 -3.75
C MET A 113 9.59 -1.42 -3.40
N PRO A 114 10.67 -2.11 -3.83
CA PRO A 114 10.83 -3.55 -3.57
C PRO A 114 10.83 -3.89 -2.08
N GLU A 115 11.53 -3.11 -1.25
CA GLU A 115 11.58 -3.31 0.20
C GLU A 115 10.20 -3.19 0.86
N GLU A 116 9.39 -2.22 0.44
CA GLU A 116 8.03 -2.04 0.96
C GLU A 116 7.13 -3.20 0.52
N ARG A 117 7.34 -3.74 -0.68
CA ARG A 117 6.62 -4.91 -1.19
C ARG A 117 6.93 -6.15 -0.38
N THR A 118 8.20 -6.42 -0.13
CA THR A 118 8.63 -7.52 0.76
C THR A 118 8.02 -7.36 2.14
N LYS A 119 8.06 -6.15 2.70
CA LYS A 119 7.43 -5.86 4.00
C LYS A 119 5.93 -6.14 4.00
N LEU A 120 5.20 -5.71 2.97
CA LEU A 120 3.75 -5.97 2.84
C LEU A 120 3.44 -7.46 2.76
N ILE A 121 4.26 -8.24 2.02
CA ILE A 121 4.15 -9.69 1.95
C ILE A 121 4.34 -10.28 3.36
N VAL A 122 5.44 -9.96 4.04
CA VAL A 122 5.75 -10.51 5.37
C VAL A 122 4.65 -10.15 6.37
N THR A 123 4.21 -8.89 6.42
CA THR A 123 3.10 -8.47 7.31
C THR A 123 1.81 -9.25 7.02
N TYR A 124 1.49 -9.48 5.75
CA TYR A 124 0.32 -10.30 5.39
C TYR A 124 0.45 -11.76 5.86
N LEU A 125 1.64 -12.34 5.73
CA LEU A 125 1.91 -13.71 6.20
C LEU A 125 1.79 -13.82 7.73
N GLU A 126 2.30 -12.84 8.47
CA GLU A 126 2.14 -12.75 9.93
C GLU A 126 0.67 -12.60 10.35
N ASP A 127 -0.11 -11.81 9.62
CA ASP A 127 -1.54 -11.66 9.87
C ASP A 127 -2.30 -12.98 9.63
N LEU A 128 -1.93 -13.73 8.58
CA LEU A 128 -2.52 -15.04 8.29
C LEU A 128 -2.23 -16.06 9.40
N ASP A 129 -0.98 -16.14 9.88
CA ASP A 129 -0.57 -17.06 10.94
C ASP A 129 -1.27 -16.74 12.28
N LYS A 130 -1.36 -15.46 12.64
CA LYS A 130 -2.11 -15.01 13.83
C LYS A 130 -3.59 -15.33 13.75
N ALA A 131 -4.20 -15.17 12.57
CA ALA A 131 -5.61 -15.52 12.36
C ALA A 131 -5.87 -17.02 12.53
N GLU A 132 -4.89 -17.88 12.22
CA GLU A 132 -4.96 -19.33 12.45
C GLU A 132 -4.76 -19.68 13.93
N GLY A 133 -3.70 -19.18 14.57
CA GLY A 133 -3.38 -19.46 15.97
C GLY A 133 -4.34 -18.78 16.98
N GLY A 134 -5.16 -17.86 16.49
CA GLY A 134 -5.88 -16.88 17.30
C GLY A 134 -7.31 -17.18 17.67
N HIS A 135 -7.94 -18.33 17.35
CA HIS A 135 -9.15 -18.91 18.01
C HIS A 135 -9.81 -20.00 17.13
N ARG A 136 -9.79 -21.26 17.57
CA ARG A 136 -10.99 -22.09 17.49
C ARG A 136 -11.27 -22.61 18.90
N PRO A 137 -12.20 -22.01 19.67
CA PRO A 137 -12.70 -22.69 20.86
C PRO A 137 -13.25 -24.04 20.40
N THR A 138 -12.71 -25.10 20.98
CA THR A 138 -13.23 -26.45 20.75
C THR A 138 -14.67 -26.51 21.28
N PRO A 139 -15.56 -27.34 20.69
CA PRO A 139 -16.90 -27.53 21.25
C PRO A 139 -16.90 -27.90 22.75
N SER A 140 -15.80 -28.50 23.25
CA SER A 140 -15.58 -28.79 24.66
C SER A 140 -15.41 -27.55 25.56
N GLU A 141 -14.88 -26.45 25.06
CA GLU A 141 -14.72 -25.19 25.82
C GLU A 141 -16.05 -24.40 25.89
N LEU A 142 -16.94 -24.56 24.91
CA LEU A 142 -18.29 -23.99 24.93
C LEU A 142 -19.24 -24.69 25.92
N LEU A 143 -18.92 -25.93 26.32
CA LEU A 143 -19.74 -26.74 27.23
C LEU A 143 -19.38 -26.58 28.72
N GLN A 144 -18.28 -25.88 29.06
CA GLN A 144 -17.79 -25.78 30.44
C GLN A 144 -18.32 -24.58 31.24
N ASN A 145 -19.13 -23.72 30.64
CA ASN A 145 -19.83 -22.65 31.36
C ASN A 145 -21.35 -22.89 31.35
N PRO A 146 -21.88 -23.74 32.24
CA PRO A 146 -23.31 -23.74 32.48
C PRO A 146 -23.68 -22.42 33.19
N PRO A 147 -24.64 -21.64 32.66
CA PRO A 147 -25.08 -20.42 33.33
C PRO A 147 -25.85 -20.81 34.59
N GLY A 148 -25.34 -20.36 35.74
CA GLY A 148 -26.09 -20.21 36.99
C GLY A 148 -26.85 -21.45 37.47
N GLN A 149 -26.30 -22.11 38.46
CA GLN A 149 -27.12 -22.82 39.44
C GLN A 149 -26.93 -22.18 40.81
N PRO A 150 -27.99 -22.22 41.64
CA PRO A 150 -28.64 -21.06 42.25
C PRO A 150 -27.92 -20.42 43.45
#